data_AF-A0A7S2YI89-F1
#
_entry.id   AF-A0A7S2YI89-F1
#
_cell.length_a   1.000
_cell.length_b   1.000
_cell.length_c   1.000
_cell.angle_alpha   90.00
_cell.angle_beta   90.00
_cell.angle_gamma   90.00
#
_symmetry.space_group_name_H-M   'P 1'
#
loop_
_entity.id
_entity.type
_entity.pdbx_description
1 polymer ?
#
loop_
_entity_poly.entity_id
_entity_poly.type
_entity_poly.pdbx_seq_one_letter_code
_entity_poly.pdbx_strand_id
1 'polypeptide(L)'
;ELSPGSPLYDKLCDNTAGIFGDCTYKPKVVLDEDILCDPGSLECQAENLITVEVSGMYYEYVRPPCVEQAFYQNAKLTRAKSGNQMYDCADPRFASASAICCNGNFKSRIGGELFTSERVKYATAEARCASVGKDVCEDHGPSDCDDESIGGCDKWLTFYWTAKSCVLKAKIDLEGQLAIVHDTSSSLAGGSNARRMFAD
;
A
#
# COMPACT_ATOMS: atom_id res chain seq x y z
N GLU A 1 8.40 -9.69 9.71
CA GLU A 1 8.85 -11.09 9.60
C GLU A 1 7.69 -12.03 9.32
N LEU A 2 7.89 -13.05 8.47
CA LEU A 2 6.96 -14.15 8.23
C LEU A 2 6.84 -15.06 9.46
N SER A 3 5.72 -15.75 9.59
CA SER A 3 5.54 -16.69 10.71
C SER A 3 6.41 -17.94 10.49
N PRO A 4 7.25 -18.37 11.46
CA PRO A 4 8.04 -19.59 11.31
C PRO A 4 7.14 -20.81 11.05
N GLY A 5 7.44 -21.55 9.99
CA GLY A 5 6.66 -22.71 9.57
C GLY A 5 5.38 -22.39 8.79
N SER A 6 5.15 -21.12 8.40
CA SER A 6 4.08 -20.82 7.45
C SER A 6 4.39 -21.43 6.08
N PRO A 7 3.38 -21.72 5.25
CA PRO A 7 3.60 -22.29 3.92
C PRO A 7 4.55 -21.46 3.04
N LEU A 8 4.52 -20.12 3.17
CA LEU A 8 5.47 -19.25 2.47
C LEU A 8 6.87 -19.30 3.09
N TYR A 9 6.97 -19.32 4.42
CA TYR A 9 8.26 -19.52 5.12
C TYR A 9 8.95 -20.79 4.61
N ASP A 10 8.22 -21.90 4.55
CA ASP A 10 8.75 -23.20 4.11
C ASP A 10 9.15 -23.20 2.63
N LYS A 11 8.46 -22.45 1.77
CA LYS A 11 8.84 -22.33 0.35
C LYS A 11 10.06 -21.44 0.13
N LEU A 12 10.25 -20.41 0.97
CA LEU A 12 11.47 -19.59 0.95
C LEU A 12 12.65 -20.32 1.60
N CYS A 13 12.35 -21.23 2.52
CA CYS A 13 13.33 -22.00 3.25
C CYS A 13 13.70 -23.32 2.54
N ASP A 14 14.84 -23.35 1.86
CA ASP A 14 15.31 -24.59 1.23
C ASP A 14 15.89 -25.55 2.29
N ASN A 15 15.01 -26.36 2.86
CA ASN A 15 15.36 -27.44 3.80
C ASN A 15 16.12 -28.61 3.15
N THR A 16 16.34 -28.60 1.82
CA THR A 16 17.04 -29.70 1.13
C THR A 16 18.56 -29.63 1.21
N ALA A 17 19.13 -28.49 1.64
CA ALA A 17 20.57 -28.24 1.64
C ALA A 17 21.25 -28.25 3.02
N GLY A 18 20.50 -28.40 4.12
CA GLY A 18 21.01 -28.31 5.49
C GLY A 18 20.91 -29.62 6.29
N ILE A 19 21.92 -29.87 7.13
CA ILE A 19 21.84 -30.86 8.21
C ILE A 19 20.81 -30.34 9.23
N PHE A 20 19.81 -31.16 9.57
CA PHE A 20 18.82 -30.95 10.65
C PHE A 20 18.80 -29.55 11.30
N GLY A 21 18.03 -28.63 10.71
CA GLY A 21 17.67 -27.35 11.35
C GLY A 21 18.19 -26.08 10.68
N ASP A 22 19.19 -26.17 9.79
CA ASP A 22 19.71 -24.98 9.10
C ASP A 22 19.08 -24.79 7.71
N CYS A 23 18.29 -23.72 7.60
CA CYS A 23 17.62 -23.31 6.38
C CYS A 23 18.59 -22.68 5.37
N THR A 24 18.50 -23.05 4.09
CA THR A 24 19.25 -22.37 3.01
C THR A 24 18.33 -21.46 2.21
N TYR A 25 18.72 -20.19 2.05
CA TYR A 25 17.89 -19.18 1.42
C TYR A 25 18.43 -18.82 0.03
N LYS A 26 17.68 -19.13 -1.02
CA LYS A 26 18.06 -18.82 -2.40
C LYS A 26 17.77 -17.34 -2.70
N PRO A 27 18.64 -16.61 -3.43
CA PRO A 27 18.37 -15.21 -3.80
C PRO A 27 17.09 -15.00 -4.62
N LYS A 28 16.63 -16.05 -5.31
CA LYS A 28 15.41 -16.05 -6.11
C LYS A 28 14.67 -17.36 -5.87
N VAL A 29 13.39 -17.25 -5.57
CA VAL A 29 12.45 -18.36 -5.46
C VAL A 29 11.33 -18.11 -6.47
N VAL A 30 10.94 -19.13 -7.22
CA VAL A 30 9.79 -19.06 -8.13
C VAL A 30 8.66 -19.83 -7.48
N LEU A 31 7.53 -19.16 -7.28
CA LEU A 31 6.29 -19.77 -6.82
C LEU A 31 5.52 -20.25 -8.05
N ASP A 32 5.34 -21.56 -8.17
CA ASP A 32 4.67 -22.23 -9.29
C ASP A 32 3.16 -22.37 -9.09
N GLU A 33 2.69 -22.14 -7.88
CA GLU A 33 1.30 -22.20 -7.47
C GLU A 33 1.00 -21.10 -6.43
N ASP A 34 -0.28 -20.80 -6.25
CA ASP A 34 -0.74 -19.93 -5.17
C ASP A 34 -0.53 -20.62 -3.83
N ILE A 35 0.22 -19.98 -2.94
CA ILE A 35 0.45 -20.46 -1.58
C ILE A 35 -0.68 -19.94 -0.69
N LEU A 36 -1.44 -20.87 -0.10
CA LEU A 36 -2.41 -20.51 0.93
C LEU A 36 -1.68 -20.08 2.19
N CYS A 37 -2.07 -18.94 2.74
CA CYS A 37 -1.63 -18.50 4.06
C CYS A 37 -2.36 -19.28 5.16
N ASP A 38 -1.79 -19.32 6.37
CA ASP A 38 -2.44 -19.97 7.51
C ASP A 38 -3.66 -19.16 7.98
N PRO A 39 -4.86 -19.76 8.09
CA PRO A 39 -6.07 -19.04 8.47
C PRO A 39 -5.91 -18.26 9.78
N GLY A 40 -6.19 -16.95 9.74
CA GLY A 40 -6.07 -16.05 10.89
C GLY A 40 -4.67 -15.53 11.16
N SER A 41 -3.65 -15.96 10.40
CA SER A 41 -2.31 -15.37 10.46
C SER A 41 -2.29 -13.93 9.92
N LEU A 42 -1.23 -13.19 10.24
CA LEU A 42 -1.00 -11.86 9.66
C LEU A 42 -0.82 -11.93 8.14
N GLU A 43 -0.21 -13.00 7.63
CA GLU A 43 0.00 -13.21 6.20
C GLU A 43 -1.33 -13.24 5.43
N CYS A 44 -2.38 -13.83 6.01
CA CYS A 44 -3.73 -13.81 5.45
C CYS A 44 -4.45 -12.46 5.55
N GLN A 45 -3.95 -11.54 6.35
CA GLN A 45 -4.52 -10.20 6.49
C GLN A 45 -3.87 -9.19 5.54
N ALA A 46 -2.76 -9.57 4.89
CA ALA A 46 -2.13 -8.80 3.84
C ALA A 46 -2.72 -9.15 2.48
N GLU A 47 -3.04 -8.12 1.68
CA GLU A 47 -3.57 -8.33 0.33
C GLU A 47 -2.48 -8.26 -0.75
N ASN A 48 -1.48 -7.40 -0.53
CA ASN A 48 -0.30 -7.34 -1.38
C ASN A 48 0.94 -7.09 -0.52
N LEU A 49 1.74 -8.14 -0.39
CA LEU A 49 3.06 -8.10 0.23
C LEU A 49 4.08 -7.78 -0.86
N ILE A 50 4.77 -6.65 -0.74
CA ILE A 50 5.89 -6.30 -1.63
C ILE A 50 7.16 -6.91 -1.08
N THR A 51 7.42 -6.72 0.21
CA THR A 51 8.62 -7.20 0.87
C THR A 51 8.24 -8.05 2.06
N VAL A 52 8.88 -9.22 2.17
CA VAL A 52 8.74 -10.10 3.33
C VAL A 52 10.11 -10.37 3.94
N GLU A 53 10.15 -10.46 5.26
CA GLU A 53 11.36 -10.79 6.00
C GLU A 53 11.29 -12.24 6.48
N VAL A 54 12.36 -13.00 6.27
CA VAL A 54 12.52 -14.39 6.70
C VAL A 54 13.92 -14.57 7.30
N SER A 55 13.99 -14.82 8.61
CA SER A 55 15.25 -15.00 9.34
C SER A 55 16.32 -13.94 9.04
N GLY A 56 15.91 -12.66 9.01
CA GLY A 56 16.79 -11.51 8.75
C GLY A 56 17.14 -11.24 7.28
N MET A 57 16.61 -12.02 6.34
CA MET A 57 16.68 -11.74 4.90
C MET A 57 15.38 -11.17 4.38
N TYR A 58 15.47 -10.32 3.36
CA TYR A 58 14.33 -9.66 2.75
C TYR A 58 14.13 -10.17 1.32
N TYR A 59 12.91 -10.63 1.03
CA TYR A 59 12.48 -11.04 -0.30
C TYR A 59 11.48 -10.04 -0.85
N GLU A 60 11.68 -9.62 -2.10
CA GLU A 60 10.70 -8.84 -2.84
C GLU A 60 9.83 -9.76 -3.70
N TYR A 61 8.52 -9.65 -3.56
CA TYR A 61 7.56 -10.37 -4.39
C TYR A 61 7.36 -9.66 -5.72
N VAL A 62 7.77 -10.33 -6.80
CA VAL A 62 7.56 -9.86 -8.18
C VAL A 62 6.24 -10.44 -8.68
N ARG A 63 5.19 -9.62 -8.67
CA ARG A 63 3.87 -10.02 -9.19
C ARG A 63 3.94 -10.33 -10.69
N PRO A 64 3.20 -11.35 -11.18
CA PRO A 64 2.98 -11.53 -12.60
C PRO A 64 2.35 -10.27 -13.23
N PRO A 65 2.62 -9.98 -14.52
CA PRO A 65 1.99 -8.86 -15.20
C PRO A 65 0.48 -9.08 -15.28
N CYS A 66 -0.29 -8.20 -14.65
CA CYS A 66 -1.75 -8.17 -14.72
C CYS A 66 -2.20 -6.90 -15.43
N VAL A 67 -3.25 -6.99 -16.25
CA VAL A 67 -3.87 -5.81 -16.86
C VAL A 67 -4.85 -5.22 -15.85
N GLU A 68 -4.56 -4.00 -15.40
CA GLU A 68 -5.47 -3.20 -14.58
C GLU A 68 -6.19 -2.18 -15.48
N GLN A 69 -7.42 -1.82 -15.13
CA GLN A 69 -8.17 -0.80 -15.88
C GLN A 69 -7.53 0.57 -15.64
N ALA A 70 -7.02 1.20 -16.70
CA ALA A 70 -6.46 2.55 -16.63
C ALA A 70 -7.49 3.60 -16.15
N PHE A 71 -8.77 3.38 -16.46
CA PHE A 71 -9.88 4.22 -16.01
C PHE A 71 -10.81 3.41 -15.12
N TYR A 72 -11.08 3.95 -13.94
CA TYR A 72 -11.88 3.32 -12.92
C TYR A 72 -12.83 4.33 -12.27
N GLN A 73 -13.90 3.81 -11.68
CA GLN A 73 -14.90 4.61 -10.99
C GLN A 73 -14.56 4.71 -9.51
N ASN A 74 -15.11 5.75 -8.85
CA ASN A 74 -14.99 5.95 -7.41
C ASN A 74 -13.54 6.03 -6.92
N ALA A 75 -12.67 6.69 -7.70
CA ALA A 75 -11.27 6.88 -7.35
C ALA A 75 -11.11 7.52 -5.96
N LYS A 76 -10.16 7.00 -5.19
CA LYS A 76 -9.80 7.49 -3.87
C LYS A 76 -8.43 8.13 -3.92
N LEU A 77 -8.29 9.21 -3.16
CA LEU A 77 -7.04 9.93 -3.04
C LEU A 77 -6.11 9.14 -2.10
N THR A 78 -4.89 8.91 -2.53
CA THR A 78 -3.81 8.40 -1.69
C THR A 78 -2.83 9.53 -1.41
N ARG A 79 -2.11 9.40 -0.30
CA ARG A 79 -1.13 10.40 0.12
C ARG A 79 0.18 9.77 0.55
N ALA A 80 1.28 10.20 -0.06
CA ALA A 80 2.63 9.88 0.38
C ALA A 80 3.00 10.71 1.61
N LYS A 81 3.84 10.16 2.49
CA LYS A 81 4.37 10.86 3.67
C LYS A 81 5.15 12.14 3.31
N SER A 82 5.92 12.10 2.23
CA SER A 82 6.82 13.17 1.79
C SER A 82 6.97 13.22 0.26
N GLY A 83 7.49 14.33 -0.27
CA GLY A 83 7.73 14.53 -1.71
C GLY A 83 6.99 15.75 -2.29
N ASN A 84 7.32 16.12 -3.53
CA ASN A 84 6.69 17.26 -4.22
C ASN A 84 5.33 16.92 -4.83
N GLN A 85 5.06 15.64 -5.05
CA GLN A 85 3.77 15.11 -5.51
C GLN A 85 3.27 14.14 -4.45
N MET A 86 2.69 14.69 -3.38
CA MET A 86 2.25 13.88 -2.24
C MET A 86 0.94 13.16 -2.48
N TYR A 87 0.20 13.49 -3.54
CA TYR A 87 -1.16 13.02 -3.73
C TYR A 87 -1.31 12.30 -5.06
N ASP A 88 -2.06 11.22 -5.03
CA ASP A 88 -2.37 10.44 -6.22
C ASP A 88 -3.83 9.94 -6.18
N CYS A 89 -4.40 9.64 -7.34
CA CYS A 89 -5.67 8.91 -7.43
C CYS A 89 -5.38 7.43 -7.60
N ALA A 90 -6.03 6.60 -6.79
CA ALA A 90 -5.95 5.16 -6.90
C ALA A 90 -7.34 4.51 -6.96
N ASP A 91 -7.38 3.33 -7.56
CA ASP A 91 -8.59 2.52 -7.65
C ASP A 91 -8.81 1.80 -6.30
N PRO A 92 -9.92 2.07 -5.60
CA PRO A 92 -10.15 1.50 -4.27
C PRO A 92 -10.28 -0.03 -4.26
N ARG A 93 -10.46 -0.65 -5.44
CA ARG A 93 -10.60 -2.10 -5.61
C ARG A 93 -9.26 -2.83 -5.56
N PHE A 94 -8.14 -2.12 -5.71
CA PHE A 94 -6.80 -2.69 -5.73
C PHE A 94 -6.00 -2.33 -4.49
N ALA A 95 -5.01 -3.17 -4.21
CA ALA A 95 -4.05 -2.95 -3.14
C ALA A 95 -3.02 -1.88 -3.55
N SER A 96 -3.42 -0.62 -3.48
CA SER A 96 -2.63 0.52 -3.99
C SER A 96 -1.95 1.34 -2.89
N ALA A 97 -2.44 1.27 -1.65
CA ALA A 97 -1.93 2.08 -0.53
C ALA A 97 -2.16 1.38 0.81
N SER A 98 -1.48 1.86 1.85
CA SER A 98 -1.57 1.39 3.23
C SER A 98 -2.74 2.00 4.00
N ALA A 99 -3.04 1.39 5.15
CA ALA A 99 -4.02 1.90 6.09
C ALA A 99 -3.38 2.85 7.12
N ILE A 100 -4.03 3.98 7.35
CA ILE A 100 -3.73 4.87 8.47
C ILE A 100 -5.06 5.40 9.03
N CYS A 101 -5.18 5.36 10.36
CA CYS A 101 -6.45 5.60 11.03
C CYS A 101 -6.41 6.89 11.87
N CYS A 102 -7.48 7.66 11.84
CA CYS A 102 -7.60 8.96 12.51
C CYS A 102 -8.96 9.13 13.23
N ASN A 103 -8.99 10.01 14.24
CA ASN A 103 -10.23 10.58 14.80
C ASN A 103 -10.69 11.79 13.97
N GLY A 104 -10.99 11.59 12.69
CA GLY A 104 -11.30 12.67 11.75
C GLY A 104 -10.07 13.48 11.32
N ASN A 105 -9.47 14.26 12.23
CA ASN A 105 -8.33 15.14 11.95
C ASN A 105 -6.96 14.54 12.37
N PHE A 106 -5.89 15.11 11.80
CA PHE A 106 -4.46 14.79 11.90
C PHE A 106 -3.82 14.40 13.26
N LYS A 107 -4.51 14.56 14.41
CA LYS A 107 -3.87 14.64 15.74
C LYS A 107 -3.76 13.31 16.51
N SER A 108 -4.24 12.20 15.96
CA SER A 108 -4.09 10.89 16.60
C SER A 108 -4.08 9.82 15.53
N ARG A 109 -2.90 9.56 14.98
CA ARG A 109 -2.74 8.59 13.88
C ARG A 109 -2.35 7.24 14.45
N ILE A 110 -3.15 6.23 14.11
CA ILE A 110 -2.85 4.84 14.41
C ILE A 110 -2.36 4.18 13.12
N GLY A 111 -1.16 3.60 13.18
CA GLY A 111 -0.60 2.79 12.10
C GLY A 111 -1.43 1.53 11.89
N GLY A 112 -1.74 1.22 10.63
CA GLY A 112 -2.54 0.06 10.26
C GLY A 112 -1.77 -0.98 9.45
N GLU A 113 -0.45 -0.82 9.33
CA GLU A 113 0.40 -1.69 8.52
C GLU A 113 0.89 -2.90 9.31
N LEU A 114 0.68 -4.10 8.76
CA LEU A 114 1.15 -5.36 9.37
C LEU A 114 2.52 -5.77 8.83
N PHE A 115 2.84 -5.37 7.59
CA PHE A 115 4.13 -5.58 6.96
C PHE A 115 4.68 -4.28 6.37
N THR A 116 6.01 -4.19 6.30
CA THR A 116 6.70 -3.07 5.65
C THR A 116 6.28 -2.94 4.19
N SER A 117 5.94 -1.72 3.78
CA SER A 117 5.50 -1.41 2.41
C SER A 117 4.32 -2.23 1.92
N GLU A 118 3.50 -2.78 2.83
CA GLU A 118 2.28 -3.47 2.44
C GLU A 118 1.32 -2.55 1.69
N ARG A 119 0.45 -3.14 0.87
CA ARG A 119 -0.66 -2.39 0.27
C ARG A 119 -1.94 -3.18 0.46
N VAL A 120 -3.01 -2.44 0.69
CA VAL A 120 -4.34 -2.98 0.90
C VAL A 120 -5.36 -2.23 0.05
N LYS A 121 -6.52 -2.82 -0.17
CA LYS A 121 -7.68 -2.17 -0.75
C LYS A 121 -8.20 -1.12 0.21
N TYR A 122 -8.93 -0.16 -0.34
CA TYR A 122 -9.55 0.89 0.48
C TYR A 122 -10.52 0.31 1.52
N ALA A 123 -11.34 -0.68 1.15
CA ALA A 123 -12.27 -1.34 2.07
C ALA A 123 -11.57 -2.04 3.25
N THR A 124 -10.38 -2.60 3.01
CA THR A 124 -9.55 -3.20 4.07
C THR A 124 -9.04 -2.14 5.03
N ALA A 125 -8.60 -0.99 4.52
CA ALA A 125 -8.21 0.14 5.37
C ALA A 125 -9.39 0.65 6.22
N GLU A 126 -10.58 0.78 5.64
CA GLU A 126 -11.80 1.14 6.38
C GLU A 126 -12.11 0.14 7.49
N ALA A 127 -12.06 -1.16 7.19
CA ALA A 127 -12.33 -2.21 8.17
C ALA A 127 -11.32 -2.19 9.33
N ARG A 128 -10.03 -1.99 9.04
CA ARG A 128 -8.98 -1.90 10.06
C ARG A 128 -9.19 -0.69 10.96
N CYS A 129 -9.48 0.48 10.39
CA CYS A 129 -9.75 1.67 11.20
C CYS A 129 -11.02 1.53 12.04
N ALA A 130 -12.09 0.97 11.48
CA ALA A 130 -13.32 0.72 12.21
C ALA A 130 -13.10 -0.22 13.42
N SER A 131 -12.19 -1.19 13.31
CA SER A 131 -11.87 -2.15 14.39
C SER A 131 -11.33 -1.48 15.67
N VAL A 132 -10.75 -0.29 15.54
CA VAL A 132 -10.26 0.54 16.66
C VAL A 132 -11.11 1.77 16.93
N GLY A 133 -12.33 1.81 16.38
CA GLY A 133 -13.25 2.94 16.54
C GLY A 133 -12.70 4.23 15.91
N LYS A 134 -12.00 4.11 14.78
CA LYS A 134 -11.45 5.22 13.98
C LYS A 134 -11.98 5.14 12.55
N ASP A 135 -11.66 6.18 11.77
CA ASP A 135 -11.91 6.23 10.34
C ASP A 135 -10.59 6.31 9.57
N VAL A 136 -10.64 6.05 8.26
CA VAL A 136 -9.53 6.38 7.36
C VAL A 136 -9.33 7.90 7.38
N CYS A 137 -8.08 8.34 7.52
CA CYS A 137 -7.77 9.77 7.63
C CYS A 137 -8.22 10.56 6.37
N GLU A 138 -8.82 11.74 6.53
CA GLU A 138 -9.08 12.63 5.37
C GLU A 138 -7.78 13.19 4.77
N ASP A 139 -6.77 13.36 5.63
CA ASP A 139 -5.43 13.83 5.32
C ASP A 139 -4.52 13.48 6.54
N HIS A 140 -3.21 13.41 6.34
CA HIS A 140 -2.26 13.10 7.42
C HIS A 140 -1.02 14.00 7.34
N GLY A 141 -0.29 14.18 8.43
CA GLY A 141 0.95 14.96 8.44
C GLY A 141 2.15 14.18 7.86
N PRO A 142 3.32 14.83 7.72
CA PRO A 142 4.57 14.15 7.36
C PRO A 142 5.23 13.39 8.52
N SER A 143 4.76 13.57 9.76
CA SER A 143 5.24 12.87 10.95
C SER A 143 4.86 11.38 10.93
N ASP A 144 5.45 10.54 11.79
CA ASP A 144 5.01 9.13 11.92
C ASP A 144 3.70 8.99 12.69
N CYS A 145 3.05 7.82 12.69
CA CYS A 145 1.93 7.60 13.60
C CYS A 145 2.35 7.82 15.05
N ASP A 146 1.38 8.30 15.83
CA ASP A 146 1.57 8.57 17.25
C ASP A 146 1.31 7.30 18.08
N ASP A 147 0.72 6.28 17.45
CA ASP A 147 0.22 5.04 18.03
C ASP A 147 0.40 3.89 17.03
N GLU A 148 1.01 2.78 17.46
CA GLU A 148 1.26 1.57 16.66
C GLU A 148 0.47 0.35 17.19
N SER A 149 -0.63 0.59 17.93
CA SER A 149 -1.38 -0.45 18.65
C SER A 149 -2.01 -1.54 17.79
N ILE A 150 -2.19 -1.30 16.47
CA ILE A 150 -2.72 -2.30 15.52
C ILE A 150 -1.81 -2.54 14.31
N GLY A 151 -0.64 -1.91 14.28
CA GLY A 151 0.26 -1.93 13.14
C GLY A 151 1.25 -0.76 13.16
N GLY A 152 2.22 -0.81 12.26
CA GLY A 152 3.22 0.24 12.12
C GLY A 152 2.80 1.35 11.14
N CYS A 153 3.68 2.34 11.02
CA CYS A 153 3.73 3.22 9.86
C CYS A 153 5.12 3.12 9.21
N ASP A 154 5.15 2.68 7.97
CA ASP A 154 6.34 2.65 7.17
C ASP A 154 6.70 4.09 6.80
N LYS A 155 7.85 4.50 7.33
CA LYS A 155 8.45 5.81 7.09
C LYS A 155 9.04 5.95 5.68
N TRP A 156 9.16 4.86 4.93
CA TRP A 156 9.83 4.82 3.63
C TRP A 156 8.82 4.80 2.48
N LEU A 157 8.43 6.02 2.06
CA LEU A 157 7.69 6.30 0.82
C LEU A 157 6.44 5.44 0.54
N THR A 158 5.71 5.07 1.60
CA THR A 158 4.40 4.44 1.43
C THR A 158 3.31 5.48 1.17
N PHE A 159 2.45 5.18 0.20
CA PHE A 159 1.19 5.88 0.01
C PHE A 159 0.17 5.32 0.99
N TYR A 160 -0.57 6.20 1.66
CA TYR A 160 -1.66 5.82 2.54
C TYR A 160 -2.99 6.21 1.92
N TRP A 161 -4.02 5.40 2.17
CA TRP A 161 -5.38 5.75 1.80
C TRP A 161 -5.83 7.01 2.53
N THR A 162 -6.61 7.84 1.84
CA THR A 162 -7.37 8.92 2.47
C THR A 162 -8.86 8.74 2.22
N ALA A 163 -9.70 9.26 3.12
CA ALA A 163 -11.15 9.20 2.94
C ALA A 163 -11.65 10.03 1.73
N LYS A 164 -10.82 10.97 1.24
CA LYS A 164 -11.15 11.85 0.12
C LYS A 164 -11.26 11.07 -1.18
N SER A 165 -12.34 11.35 -1.91
CA SER A 165 -12.47 10.92 -3.30
C SER A 165 -11.71 11.88 -4.22
N CYS A 166 -11.33 11.40 -5.40
CA CYS A 166 -10.74 12.23 -6.44
C CYS A 166 -11.34 11.88 -7.81
N VAL A 167 -11.05 12.69 -8.83
CA VAL A 167 -11.57 12.51 -10.18
C VAL A 167 -10.41 12.23 -11.12
N LEU A 168 -10.46 11.10 -11.80
CA LEU A 168 -9.52 10.80 -12.88
C LEU A 168 -9.74 11.78 -14.03
N LYS A 169 -8.66 12.43 -14.44
CA LYS A 169 -8.61 13.23 -15.66
C LYS A 169 -7.68 12.54 -16.65
N ALA A 170 -7.89 12.83 -17.93
CA ALA A 170 -6.97 12.43 -18.97
C ALA A 170 -6.62 13.64 -19.83
N LYS A 171 -5.44 13.60 -20.41
CA LYS A 171 -5.02 14.51 -21.48
C LYS A 171 -4.71 13.70 -22.72
N ILE A 172 -4.99 14.29 -23.87
CA ILE A 172 -4.71 13.73 -25.19
C ILE A 172 -3.85 14.75 -25.92
N ASP A 173 -2.74 14.33 -26.52
CA ASP A 173 -1.92 15.20 -27.36
C ASP A 173 -2.40 15.24 -28.82
N LEU A 174 -1.71 16.03 -29.66
CA LEU A 174 -2.09 16.20 -31.07
C LEU A 174 -1.88 14.92 -31.88
N GLU A 175 -1.01 14.03 -31.41
CA GLU A 175 -0.71 12.73 -31.96
C GLU A 175 -1.70 11.64 -31.50
N GLY A 176 -2.63 11.97 -30.59
CA GLY A 176 -3.65 11.06 -30.08
C GLY A 176 -3.17 10.17 -28.92
N GLN A 177 -2.03 10.47 -28.31
CA GLN A 177 -1.53 9.76 -27.14
C GLN A 177 -2.31 10.20 -25.89
N LEU A 178 -2.69 9.22 -25.08
CA LEU A 178 -3.50 9.41 -23.88
C LEU A 178 -2.63 9.27 -22.62
N ALA A 179 -2.75 10.20 -21.68
CA ALA A 179 -2.13 10.11 -20.37
C ALA A 179 -3.14 10.42 -19.24
N ILE A 180 -3.08 9.65 -18.16
CA ILE A 180 -3.83 9.94 -16.93
C ILE A 180 -3.21 11.16 -16.26
N VAL A 181 -4.06 12.04 -15.74
CA VAL A 181 -3.68 13.24 -15.00
C VAL A 181 -4.29 13.13 -13.60
N HIS A 182 -3.42 13.10 -12.61
CA HIS A 182 -3.78 13.16 -11.20
C HIS A 182 -3.91 14.63 -10.80
N ASP A 183 -5.12 15.18 -10.96
CA ASP A 183 -5.41 16.55 -10.53
C ASP A 183 -5.79 16.58 -9.06
N THR A 184 -4.81 16.95 -8.24
CA THR A 184 -4.90 16.99 -6.78
C THR A 184 -5.13 18.43 -6.26
N SER A 185 -5.46 19.36 -7.16
CA SER A 185 -5.67 20.77 -6.81
C SER A 185 -6.89 20.99 -5.90
N SER A 186 -7.94 20.16 -6.03
CA SER A 186 -9.11 20.19 -5.15
C SER A 186 -8.84 19.63 -3.74
N SER A 187 -7.79 18.84 -3.55
CA SER A 187 -7.37 18.33 -2.24
C SER A 187 -6.37 19.26 -1.52
N LEU A 188 -5.76 20.21 -2.25
CA LEU A 188 -4.80 21.20 -1.77
C LEU A 188 -5.46 22.55 -1.39
N ALA A 189 -6.56 22.53 -0.64
CA ALA A 189 -7.15 23.75 -0.07
C ALA A 189 -6.19 24.37 0.96
N GLY A 190 -5.13 25.03 0.48
CA GLY A 190 -4.07 25.65 1.29
C GLY A 190 -2.71 25.82 0.59
N GLY A 191 -2.49 25.26 -0.60
CA GLY A 191 -1.19 25.34 -1.29
C GLY A 191 -1.34 25.71 -2.75
N SER A 192 -1.22 27.01 -3.06
CA SER A 192 -1.26 27.56 -4.41
C SER A 192 -0.05 27.09 -5.23
N ASN A 193 -0.14 25.92 -5.86
CA ASN A 193 0.65 25.57 -7.04
C ASN A 193 -0.27 24.95 -8.09
N ALA A 194 -1.36 25.66 -8.40
CA ALA A 194 -2.04 25.45 -9.66
C ALA A 194 -1.05 25.80 -10.78
N ARG A 195 -0.37 24.79 -11.36
CA ARG A 195 0.18 24.95 -12.70
C ARG A 195 -1.01 25.20 -13.60
N ARG A 196 -1.25 26.48 -13.91
CA ARG A 196 -2.18 26.88 -14.96
C ARG A 196 -1.70 26.19 -16.24
N MET A 197 -2.42 25.15 -16.65
CA MET A 197 -2.32 24.69 -18.02
C MET A 197 -3.02 25.74 -18.87
N PHE A 198 -2.23 26.45 -19.66
CA PHE A 198 -2.74 27.20 -20.79
C PHE A 198 -3.26 26.17 -21.80
N ALA A 199 -4.56 26.23 -22.10
CA ALA A 199 -5.08 25.75 -23.36
C ALA A 199 -5.21 27.01 -24.23
N ASP A 200 -4.55 27.00 -25.38
CA ASP A 200 -4.86 27.95 -26.48
C ASP A 200 -6.25 27.63 -27.07
#